data_AF-A0A497M788-F1
#
_entry.id   AF-A0A497M788-F1
#
_cell.length_a   1.000
_cell.length_b   1.000
_cell.length_c   1.000
_cell.angle_alpha   90.00
_cell.angle_beta   90.00
_cell.angle_gamma   90.00
#
_symmetry.space_group_name_H-M   'P 1'
#
loop_
_entity.id
_entity.type
_entity.pdbx_description
1 polymer ?
#
loop_
_entity_poly.entity_id
_entity_poly.type
_entity_poly.pdbx_seq_one_letter_code
_entity_poly.pdbx_strand_id
1 'polypeptide(L)'
;MGSRLPTEEEALNLLRKSGCSKNVINHCRAVSELAVELARKLNDKGFKIDLELVKVGALLHDIGRSKTHTVDHVIVGSKIAKSLGLPKSIISIIERHAGGGITSKEARELGWPEGVYTPQTLEEKIVCYADK
;
A
#
# COMPACT_ATOMS: atom_id res chain seq x y z
N MET A 1 1.13 15.78 -13.45
CA MET A 1 0.86 14.85 -12.33
C MET A 1 0.37 13.55 -12.93
N GLY A 2 1.08 12.44 -12.71
CA GLY A 2 0.77 11.15 -13.33
C GLY A 2 -0.60 10.66 -12.90
N SER A 3 -1.56 10.72 -13.82
CA SER A 3 -2.98 10.43 -13.59
C SER A 3 -3.33 8.95 -13.72
N ARG A 4 -2.37 8.10 -14.11
CA ARG A 4 -2.59 6.66 -14.31
C ARG A 4 -1.95 5.82 -13.22
N LEU A 5 -2.60 4.72 -12.90
CA LEU A 5 -1.99 3.66 -12.10
C LEU A 5 -0.81 3.04 -12.88
N PRO A 6 0.30 2.71 -12.20
CA PRO A 6 1.32 1.84 -12.77
C PRO A 6 0.73 0.51 -13.21
N THR A 7 1.28 -0.09 -14.26
CA THR A 7 1.02 -1.52 -14.53
C THR A 7 1.66 -2.38 -13.44
N GLU A 8 1.27 -3.65 -13.35
CA GLU A 8 1.91 -4.61 -12.45
C GLU A 8 3.43 -4.68 -12.67
N GLU A 9 3.88 -4.71 -13.93
CA GLU A 9 5.31 -4.76 -14.26
C GLU A 9 6.03 -3.48 -13.81
N GLU A 10 5.42 -2.30 -14.04
CA GLU A 10 5.94 -1.03 -13.56
C GLU A 10 6.05 -1.02 -12.03
N ALA A 11 5.02 -1.47 -11.31
CA ALA A 11 5.02 -1.57 -9.86
C ALA A 11 6.13 -2.48 -9.33
N LEU A 12 6.28 -3.68 -9.91
CA LEU A 12 7.36 -4.62 -9.55
C LEU A 12 8.75 -4.02 -9.84
N ASN A 13 8.89 -3.27 -10.93
CA ASN A 13 10.13 -2.57 -11.25
C ASN A 13 10.43 -1.43 -10.27
N LEU A 14 9.42 -0.72 -9.76
CA LEU A 14 9.60 0.29 -8.73
C LEU A 14 10.12 -0.32 -7.42
N LEU A 15 9.59 -1.48 -6.99
CA LEU A 15 10.12 -2.20 -5.82
C LEU A 15 11.60 -2.57 -5.99
N ARG A 16 11.95 -3.14 -7.14
CA ARG A 16 13.35 -3.52 -7.47
C ARG A 16 14.26 -2.30 -7.45
N LYS A 17 13.89 -1.23 -8.15
CA LYS A 17 14.68 0.02 -8.24
C LYS A 17 14.81 0.74 -6.90
N SER A 18 13.81 0.61 -6.02
CA SER A 18 13.85 1.21 -4.68
C SER A 18 14.82 0.47 -3.75
N GLY A 19 15.11 -0.80 -4.05
CA GLY A 19 16.01 -1.66 -3.28
C GLY A 19 15.31 -2.69 -2.41
N CYS A 20 14.04 -3.00 -2.66
CA CYS A 20 13.36 -4.08 -1.94
C CYS A 20 14.02 -5.44 -2.20
N SER A 21 14.15 -6.26 -1.17
CA SER A 21 14.68 -7.62 -1.29
C SER A 21 13.70 -8.51 -2.07
N LYS A 22 14.20 -9.65 -2.59
CA LYS A 22 13.35 -10.66 -3.24
C LYS A 22 12.21 -11.13 -2.34
N ASN A 23 12.46 -11.25 -1.03
CA ASN A 23 11.46 -11.68 -0.06
C ASN A 23 10.33 -10.66 0.08
N VAL A 24 10.66 -9.36 0.16
CA VAL A 24 9.65 -8.29 0.19
C VAL A 24 8.84 -8.27 -1.11
N ILE A 25 9.50 -8.44 -2.26
CA ILE A 25 8.79 -8.47 -3.55
C ILE A 25 7.84 -9.67 -3.64
N ASN A 26 8.26 -10.84 -3.18
CA ASN A 26 7.42 -12.04 -3.16
C ASN A 26 6.24 -11.89 -2.18
N HIS A 27 6.47 -11.28 -1.02
CA HIS A 27 5.42 -10.89 -0.06
C HIS A 27 4.38 -9.99 -0.72
N CYS A 28 4.81 -8.89 -1.35
CA CYS A 28 3.91 -7.96 -2.03
C CYS A 28 3.09 -8.63 -3.14
N ARG A 29 3.65 -9.61 -3.85
CA ARG A 29 2.91 -10.39 -4.86
C ARG A 29 1.83 -11.25 -4.24
N ALA A 30 2.17 -12.00 -3.19
CA ALA A 30 1.20 -12.84 -2.48
C ALA A 30 0.04 -12.01 -1.90
N VAL A 31 0.35 -10.88 -1.26
CA VAL A 31 -0.65 -9.94 -0.74
C VAL A 31 -1.51 -9.38 -1.87
N SER A 32 -0.91 -9.03 -3.02
CA SER A 32 -1.67 -8.55 -4.18
C SER A 32 -2.63 -9.58 -4.75
N GLU A 33 -2.23 -10.85 -4.83
CA GLU A 33 -3.09 -11.93 -5.32
C GLU A 33 -4.30 -12.11 -4.39
N LEU A 34 -4.05 -12.21 -3.08
CA LEU A 34 -5.10 -12.35 -2.06
C LEU A 34 -6.03 -11.13 -2.04
N ALA A 35 -5.48 -9.92 -2.06
CA ALA A 35 -6.25 -8.68 -2.04
C ALA A 35 -7.21 -8.58 -3.24
N VAL A 36 -6.75 -8.95 -4.44
CA VAL A 36 -7.60 -8.97 -5.65
C VAL A 36 -8.69 -10.04 -5.54
N GLU A 37 -8.38 -11.22 -5.00
CA GLU A 37 -9.39 -12.26 -4.76
C GLU A 37 -10.50 -11.77 -3.83
N LEU A 38 -10.13 -11.15 -2.71
CA LEU A 38 -11.07 -10.56 -1.75
C LEU A 38 -11.91 -9.45 -2.40
N ALA A 39 -11.28 -8.57 -3.16
CA ALA A 39 -11.95 -7.48 -3.86
C ALA A 39 -12.97 -7.99 -4.89
N ARG A 40 -12.65 -9.06 -5.63
CA ARG A 40 -13.59 -9.71 -6.56
C ARG A 40 -14.80 -10.26 -5.83
N LYS A 41 -14.60 -11.03 -4.75
CA LYS A 41 -15.69 -11.59 -3.93
C LYS A 41 -16.60 -10.51 -3.34
N LEU A 42 -16.05 -9.34 -3.02
CA LEU A 42 -16.83 -8.20 -2.54
C LEU A 42 -17.58 -7.51 -3.69
N ASN A 43 -16.96 -7.34 -4.86
CA ASN A 43 -17.66 -6.85 -6.05
C ASN A 43 -18.85 -7.75 -6.42
N ASP A 44 -18.71 -9.07 -6.34
CA ASP A 44 -19.80 -10.03 -6.58
C ASP A 44 -20.96 -9.88 -5.59
N LYS A 45 -20.71 -9.32 -4.40
CA LYS A 45 -21.72 -8.97 -3.38
C LYS A 45 -22.32 -7.57 -3.57
N GLY A 46 -22.00 -6.87 -4.66
CA GLY A 46 -22.56 -5.57 -5.00
C GLY A 46 -21.77 -4.36 -4.47
N PHE A 47 -20.59 -4.58 -3.87
CA PHE A 47 -19.68 -3.46 -3.57
C PHE A 47 -19.06 -2.92 -4.87
N LYS A 48 -18.61 -1.66 -4.86
CA LYS A 48 -17.89 -1.04 -5.98
C LYS A 48 -16.45 -0.82 -5.55
N ILE A 49 -15.56 -1.73 -5.94
CA ILE A 49 -14.14 -1.73 -5.57
C ILE A 49 -13.31 -1.73 -6.85
N ASP A 50 -12.33 -0.84 -6.92
CA ASP A 50 -11.37 -0.77 -8.02
C ASP A 50 -10.31 -1.88 -7.88
N LEU A 51 -10.42 -2.92 -8.70
CA LEU A 51 -9.51 -4.07 -8.69
C LEU A 51 -8.07 -3.70 -9.07
N GLU A 52 -7.89 -2.76 -9.99
CA GLU A 52 -6.55 -2.33 -10.43
C GLU A 52 -5.86 -1.53 -9.33
N LEU A 53 -6.61 -0.65 -8.65
CA LEU A 53 -6.10 0.07 -7.50
C LEU A 53 -5.71 -0.88 -6.35
N VAL A 54 -6.54 -1.88 -6.04
CA VAL A 54 -6.22 -2.90 -5.04
C VAL A 54 -4.94 -3.65 -5.40
N LYS A 55 -4.84 -4.11 -6.66
CA LYS A 55 -3.69 -4.85 -7.15
C LYS A 55 -2.40 -4.05 -7.01
N VAL A 56 -2.38 -2.84 -7.58
CA VAL A 56 -1.16 -2.01 -7.60
C VAL A 56 -0.85 -1.45 -6.21
N GLY A 57 -1.88 -1.10 -5.44
CA GLY A 57 -1.73 -0.68 -4.04
C GLY A 57 -1.11 -1.77 -3.18
N ALA A 58 -1.57 -3.01 -3.31
CA ALA A 58 -1.00 -4.17 -2.63
C ALA A 58 0.42 -4.50 -3.11
N LEU A 59 0.74 -4.35 -4.40
CA LEU A 59 2.11 -4.55 -4.86
C LEU A 59 3.08 -3.53 -4.26
N LEU A 60 2.65 -2.29 -4.04
CA LEU A 60 3.51 -1.20 -3.61
C LEU A 60 3.47 -0.90 -2.12
N HIS A 61 2.57 -1.54 -1.35
CA HIS A 61 2.31 -1.21 0.06
C HIS A 61 3.60 -1.15 0.90
N ASP A 62 4.52 -2.08 0.64
CA ASP A 62 5.75 -2.28 1.42
C ASP A 62 7.00 -1.63 0.78
N ILE A 63 6.86 -0.71 -0.19
CA ILE A 63 8.01 -0.09 -0.88
C ILE A 63 9.00 0.60 0.08
N GLY A 64 8.53 1.06 1.24
CA GLY A 64 9.37 1.62 2.30
C GLY A 64 10.33 0.62 2.97
N ARG A 65 10.07 -0.69 2.84
CA ARG A 65 10.98 -1.77 3.29
C ARG A 65 12.31 -1.77 2.57
N SER A 66 12.42 -1.05 1.45
CA SER A 66 13.70 -0.76 0.82
C SER A 66 14.66 0.09 1.67
N LYS A 67 14.15 0.77 2.72
CA LYS A 67 14.92 1.70 3.55
C LYS A 67 14.85 1.39 5.04
N THR A 68 13.76 0.80 5.53
CA THR A 68 13.60 0.50 6.96
C THR A 68 12.74 -0.74 7.19
N HIS A 69 13.06 -1.50 8.23
CA HIS A 69 12.28 -2.67 8.67
C HIS A 69 11.40 -2.39 9.90
N THR A 70 11.30 -1.12 10.33
CA THR A 70 10.40 -0.69 11.41
C THR A 70 8.98 -0.41 10.89
N VAL A 71 8.05 -0.06 11.77
CA VAL A 71 6.70 0.39 11.40
C VAL A 71 6.72 1.66 10.52
N ASP A 72 7.79 2.45 10.59
CA ASP A 72 7.96 3.69 9.81
C ASP A 72 8.06 3.46 8.30
N HIS A 73 8.16 2.21 7.85
CA HIS A 73 8.17 1.89 6.42
C HIS A 73 6.93 2.43 5.69
N VAL A 74 5.78 2.63 6.36
CA VAL A 74 4.60 3.26 5.75
C VAL A 74 4.84 4.75 5.44
N ILE A 75 5.52 5.47 6.33
CA ILE A 75 5.86 6.89 6.15
C ILE A 75 6.99 7.06 5.13
N VAL A 76 8.01 6.20 5.22
CA VAL A 76 9.11 6.21 4.26
C VAL A 76 8.60 5.81 2.87
N GLY A 77 7.75 4.79 2.79
CA GLY A 77 7.09 4.35 1.57
C GLY A 77 6.23 5.45 0.95
N SER A 78 5.44 6.17 1.76
CA SER A 78 4.60 7.27 1.25
C SER A 78 5.45 8.41 0.68
N LYS A 79 6.61 8.71 1.29
CA LYS A 79 7.58 9.68 0.75
C LYS A 79 8.21 9.21 -0.57
N ILE A 80 8.60 7.95 -0.66
CA ILE A 80 9.13 7.36 -1.90
C ILE A 80 8.07 7.45 -3.00
N ALA A 81 6.84 7.00 -2.73
CA ALA A 81 5.74 7.05 -3.69
C ALA A 81 5.42 8.47 -4.18
N LYS A 82 5.43 9.46 -3.26
CA LYS A 82 5.29 10.89 -3.60
C LYS A 82 6.42 11.35 -4.54
N SER A 83 7.68 11.03 -4.25
CA SER A 83 8.82 11.41 -5.11
C SER A 83 8.80 10.77 -6.50
N LEU A 84 8.19 9.57 -6.61
CA LEU A 84 8.00 8.87 -7.88
C LEU A 84 6.79 9.38 -8.68
N GLY A 85 6.04 10.35 -8.14
CA GLY A 85 4.86 10.92 -8.80
C GLY A 85 3.67 9.96 -8.87
N LEU A 86 3.60 8.98 -7.96
CA LEU A 86 2.49 8.03 -7.88
C LEU A 86 1.18 8.73 -7.47
N PRO A 87 0.02 8.21 -7.92
CA PRO A 87 -1.26 8.82 -7.59
C PRO A 87 -1.55 8.74 -6.09
N LYS A 88 -2.32 9.73 -5.61
CA LYS A 88 -2.67 9.87 -4.19
C LYS A 88 -3.32 8.61 -3.60
N SER A 89 -4.12 7.89 -4.39
CA SER A 89 -4.76 6.64 -3.97
C SER A 89 -3.75 5.57 -3.57
N ILE A 90 -2.67 5.39 -4.34
CA ILE A 90 -1.57 4.46 -4.01
C ILE A 90 -0.79 4.94 -2.77
N ILE A 91 -0.49 6.24 -2.71
CA ILE A 91 0.19 6.84 -1.55
C ILE A 91 -0.60 6.58 -0.26
N SER A 92 -1.92 6.75 -0.28
CA SER A 92 -2.78 6.50 0.88
C SER A 92 -2.76 5.03 1.30
N ILE A 93 -2.81 4.08 0.36
CA ILE A 93 -2.71 2.64 0.67
C ILE A 93 -1.39 2.34 1.38
N ILE A 94 -0.27 2.84 0.85
CA ILE A 94 1.06 2.67 1.45
C ILE A 94 1.11 3.26 2.87
N GLU A 95 0.61 4.48 3.06
CA GLU A 95 0.71 5.22 4.32
C GLU A 95 -0.17 4.65 5.44
N ARG A 96 -1.19 3.83 5.12
CA ARG A 96 -2.28 3.45 6.04
C ARG A 96 -2.43 1.94 6.28
N HIS A 97 -1.60 1.09 5.67
CA HIS A 97 -1.80 -0.35 5.73
C HIS A 97 -1.30 -0.99 7.05
N ALA A 98 -0.31 -0.39 7.74
CA ALA A 98 0.31 -1.03 8.89
C ALA A 98 -0.67 -1.28 10.03
N GLY A 99 -0.66 -2.51 10.58
CA GLY A 99 -1.32 -2.85 11.84
C GLY A 99 -2.85 -2.81 11.83
N GLY A 100 -3.51 -2.75 10.67
CA GLY A 100 -4.96 -2.47 10.63
C GLY A 100 -5.30 -0.98 10.48
N GLY A 101 -4.28 -0.13 10.43
CA GLY A 101 -4.38 1.31 10.57
C GLY A 101 -3.82 1.77 11.92
N ILE A 102 -3.04 2.84 11.89
CA ILE A 102 -2.46 3.47 13.08
C ILE A 102 -3.32 4.67 13.47
N THR A 103 -3.77 4.74 14.71
CA THR A 103 -4.55 5.87 15.20
C THR A 103 -3.69 7.13 15.30
N SER A 104 -4.30 8.31 15.26
CA SER A 104 -3.55 9.57 15.44
C SER A 104 -2.86 9.65 16.82
N LYS A 105 -3.34 8.91 17.83
CA LYS A 105 -2.65 8.83 19.13
C LYS A 105 -1.37 8.01 19.02
N GLU A 106 -1.44 6.80 18.46
CA GLU A 106 -0.27 5.94 18.25
C GLU A 106 0.74 6.60 17.32
N ALA A 107 0.29 7.25 16.25
CA ALA A 107 1.15 8.00 15.34
C ALA A 107 1.94 9.11 16.06
N ARG A 108 1.30 9.84 16.99
CA ARG A 108 2.01 10.83 17.82
C ARG A 108 3.03 10.20 18.75
N GLU A 109 2.71 9.05 19.35
CA GLU A 109 3.63 8.30 20.21
C GLU A 109 4.84 7.76 19.42
N LEU A 110 4.65 7.44 18.14
CA LEU A 110 5.70 7.08 17.18
C LEU A 110 6.48 8.28 16.62
N GLY A 111 6.09 9.53 16.96
CA GLY A 111 6.71 10.75 16.43
C GLY A 111 6.40 11.03 14.96
N TRP A 112 5.32 10.46 14.42
CA TRP A 112 4.86 10.73 13.06
C TRP A 112 4.22 12.12 12.96
N PRO A 113 4.21 12.74 11.76
CA PRO A 113 3.47 13.96 11.51
C PRO A 113 1.97 13.81 11.83
N GLU A 114 1.26 14.93 12.00
CA GLU A 114 -0.19 14.89 12.08
C GLU A 114 -0.80 14.40 10.76
N GLY A 115 -1.75 13.47 10.85
CA GLY A 115 -2.34 12.84 9.67
C GLY A 115 -3.37 11.76 9.99
N VAL A 116 -3.86 11.14 8.92
CA VAL A 116 -4.80 10.01 8.95
C VAL A 116 -4.07 8.77 8.46
N TYR A 117 -3.78 7.86 9.41
CA TYR A 117 -3.03 6.63 9.18
C TYR A 117 -3.90 5.37 9.28
N THR A 118 -5.22 5.54 9.30
CA THR A 118 -6.19 4.44 9.28
C THR A 118 -6.82 4.29 7.89
N PRO A 119 -7.10 3.06 7.40
CA PRO A 119 -7.75 2.83 6.12
C PRO A 119 -9.11 3.54 5.99
N GLN A 120 -9.29 4.31 4.92
CA GLN A 120 -10.48 5.12 4.66
C GLN A 120 -11.40 4.49 3.61
N THR A 121 -10.85 3.84 2.58
CA THR A 121 -11.61 3.24 1.48
C THR A 121 -11.70 1.71 1.60
N LEU A 122 -12.53 1.07 0.79
CA LEU A 122 -12.59 -0.40 0.74
C LEU A 122 -11.28 -0.97 0.20
N GLU A 123 -10.68 -0.34 -0.80
CA GLU A 123 -9.38 -0.73 -1.34
C GLU A 123 -8.30 -0.69 -0.27
N GLU A 124 -8.21 0.41 0.49
CA GLU A 124 -7.27 0.54 1.62
C GLU A 124 -7.50 -0.55 2.67
N LYS A 125 -8.76 -0.83 3.02
CA LYS A 125 -9.12 -1.89 4.00
C LYS A 125 -8.78 -3.29 3.52
N ILE A 126 -9.00 -3.57 2.23
CA ILE A 126 -8.70 -4.88 1.64
C ILE A 126 -7.20 -5.14 1.64
N VAL A 127 -6.40 -4.17 1.20
CA VAL A 127 -4.93 -4.31 1.21
C VAL A 127 -4.42 -4.48 2.64
N CYS A 128 -4.91 -3.66 3.57
CA CYS A 128 -4.56 -3.75 4.98
C CYS A 128 -4.94 -5.09 5.62
N TYR A 129 -6.06 -5.69 5.22
CA TYR A 129 -6.47 -7.01 5.69
C TYR A 129 -5.65 -8.14 5.07
N ALA A 130 -5.33 -8.05 3.77
CA ALA A 130 -4.59 -9.07 3.03
C ALA A 130 -3.09 -9.15 3.41
N ASP A 131 -2.54 -8.08 3.98
CA ASP A 131 -1.14 -7.99 4.43
C ASP A 131 -0.86 -8.70 5.77
N LYS A 132 -1.90 -9.19 6.45
CA LYS A 132 -1.78 -9.83 7.77
C LYS A 132 -1.22 -11.24 7.76
#